data_AF-A0A6L8E3C1-F1
#
_entry.id   AF-A0A6L8E3C1-F1
#
_cell.length_a   1.000
_cell.length_b   1.000
_cell.length_c   1.000
_cell.angle_alpha   90.00
_cell.angle_beta   90.00
_cell.angle_gamma   90.00
#
_symmetry.space_group_name_H-M   'P 1'
#
loop_
_entity.id
_entity.type
_entity.pdbx_description
1 polymer ?
#
loop_
_entity_poly.entity_id
_entity_poly.type
_entity_poly.pdbx_seq_one_letter_code
_entity_poly.pdbx_strand_id
1 'polypeptide(L)'
;MGLIQNVIEGAGITTISATMKPEITHYVRAPRAARMRLPQGNPLGEAGRAEQQRVILGDLLRLPWVITEPESIVTLPHRWRREARPSVRLPGETGGEVTAAL
;
A
#
# COMPACT_ATOMS: atom_id res chain seq x y z
N MET A 1 -11.83 -7.83 1.75
CA MET A 1 -12.12 -6.57 2.47
C MET A 1 -13.55 -6.08 2.27
N GLY A 2 -14.15 -6.15 1.06
CA GLY A 2 -15.46 -5.55 0.82
C GLY A 2 -16.60 -5.98 1.74
N LEU A 3 -16.79 -7.29 1.97
CA LEU A 3 -17.88 -7.79 2.84
C LEU A 3 -17.80 -7.26 4.29
N ILE A 4 -16.65 -7.41 4.94
CA ILE A 4 -16.47 -6.96 6.33
C ILE A 4 -16.57 -5.44 6.43
N GLN A 5 -15.96 -4.73 5.48
CA GLN A 5 -15.98 -3.27 5.46
C GLN A 5 -17.41 -2.73 5.35
N ASN A 6 -18.23 -3.31 4.47
CA ASN A 6 -19.65 -2.95 4.34
C ASN A 6 -20.43 -3.17 5.65
N VAL A 7 -20.20 -4.29 6.35
CA VAL A 7 -20.86 -4.57 7.65
C VAL A 7 -20.48 -3.53 8.70
N ILE A 8 -19.20 -3.16 8.77
CA ILE A 8 -18.70 -2.14 9.72
C ILE A 8 -19.29 -0.77 9.40
N GLU A 9 -19.34 -0.37 8.12
CA GLU A 9 -19.96 0.90 7.74
C GLU A 9 -21.48 0.92 7.99
N GLY A 10 -22.16 -0.21 7.79
CA GLY A 10 -23.58 -0.37 8.13
C GLY A 10 -23.88 -0.20 9.62
N ALA A 11 -22.89 -0.41 10.50
CA ALA A 11 -22.97 -0.14 11.93
C ALA A 11 -22.63 1.33 12.30
N GLY A 12 -22.42 2.20 11.32
CA GLY A 12 -22.10 3.62 11.53
C GLY A 12 -20.62 3.92 11.75
N ILE A 13 -19.73 2.96 11.52
CA ILE A 13 -18.28 3.14 11.66
C ILE A 13 -17.67 3.39 10.28
N THR A 14 -17.22 4.62 10.03
CA THR A 14 -16.54 4.98 8.78
C THR A 14 -15.24 4.21 8.62
N THR A 15 -14.99 3.68 7.41
CA THR A 15 -13.79 2.88 7.13
C THR A 15 -13.06 3.35 5.87
N ILE A 16 -11.79 2.95 5.76
CA ILE A 16 -11.05 3.01 4.51
C ILE A 16 -10.04 1.86 4.43
N SER A 17 -9.98 1.21 3.27
CA SER A 17 -9.00 0.17 2.99
C SER A 17 -7.77 0.73 2.28
N ALA A 18 -6.57 0.36 2.72
CA ALA A 18 -5.35 0.53 1.94
C ALA A 18 -5.14 -0.71 1.04
N THR A 19 -5.00 -0.53 -0.28
CA THR A 19 -4.85 -1.62 -1.24
C THR A 19 -3.67 -1.43 -2.17
N MET A 20 -2.95 -2.52 -2.45
CA MET A 20 -1.92 -2.56 -3.50
C MET A 20 -2.46 -3.16 -4.80
N LYS A 21 -3.62 -3.83 -4.74
CA LYS A 21 -4.28 -4.56 -5.83
C LYS A 21 -5.69 -4.00 -6.05
N PRO A 22 -5.82 -2.80 -6.65
CA PRO A 22 -7.11 -2.12 -6.82
C PRO A 22 -8.14 -2.97 -7.60
N GLU A 23 -7.69 -3.81 -8.52
CA GLU A 23 -8.51 -4.73 -9.30
C GLU A 23 -9.28 -5.72 -8.41
N ILE A 24 -8.64 -6.29 -7.39
CA ILE A 24 -9.29 -7.18 -6.42
C ILE A 24 -10.23 -6.38 -5.54
N THR A 25 -9.81 -5.20 -5.09
CA THR A 25 -10.63 -4.30 -4.25
C THR A 25 -11.92 -3.87 -4.95
N HIS A 26 -11.84 -3.59 -6.24
CA HIS A 26 -12.99 -3.30 -7.08
C HIS A 26 -13.90 -4.53 -7.22
N TYR A 27 -13.33 -5.71 -7.51
CA TYR A 27 -14.11 -6.94 -7.65
C TYR A 27 -14.93 -7.29 -6.39
N VAL A 28 -14.36 -7.05 -5.20
CA VAL A 28 -15.06 -7.29 -3.93
C VAL A 28 -15.95 -6.13 -3.47
N ARG A 29 -16.11 -5.08 -4.30
CA ARG A 29 -16.98 -3.92 -4.05
C ARG A 29 -16.75 -3.28 -2.68
N ALA A 30 -15.49 -2.98 -2.37
CA ALA A 30 -15.17 -2.28 -1.13
C ALA A 30 -15.75 -0.86 -1.14
N PRO A 31 -16.41 -0.38 -0.07
CA PRO A 31 -17.05 0.94 -0.04
C PRO A 31 -16.12 2.08 -0.42
N ARG A 32 -14.91 2.08 0.14
CA ARG A 32 -13.89 3.11 -0.06
C ARG A 32 -12.50 2.51 0.10
N ALA A 33 -11.58 2.85 -0.80
CA ALA A 33 -10.20 2.40 -0.71
C ALA A 33 -9.17 3.40 -1.26
N ALA A 34 -7.96 3.29 -0.75
CA ALA A 34 -6.79 4.01 -1.22
C ALA A 34 -5.80 3.04 -1.89
N ARG A 35 -5.49 3.27 -3.17
CA ARG A 35 -4.41 2.55 -3.86
C ARG A 35 -3.06 3.07 -3.38
N MET A 36 -2.30 2.18 -2.75
CA MET A 36 -0.93 2.41 -2.31
C MET A 36 0.03 2.01 -3.43
N ARG A 37 0.95 2.91 -3.79
CA ARG A 37 2.10 2.60 -4.68
C ARG A 37 3.36 2.29 -3.86
N LEU A 38 3.15 1.63 -2.74
CA LEU A 38 4.16 1.16 -1.79
C LEU A 38 4.20 -0.38 -1.84
N PRO A 39 5.34 -1.01 -1.49
CA PRO A 39 5.48 -2.44 -1.57
C PRO A 39 4.52 -3.15 -0.62
N GLN A 40 4.06 -4.33 -1.05
CA GLN A 40 3.24 -5.20 -0.24
C GLN A 40 4.03 -5.61 1.04
N GLY A 41 3.38 -5.46 2.20
CA GLY A 41 4.02 -5.63 3.52
C GLY A 41 4.43 -4.31 4.19
N ASN A 42 4.67 -3.24 3.41
CA ASN A 42 5.01 -1.91 3.93
C ASN A 42 4.05 -0.83 3.37
N PRO A 43 2.73 -0.97 3.58
CA PRO A 43 1.74 -0.07 2.97
C PRO A 43 1.78 1.34 3.53
N LEU A 44 2.42 1.56 4.69
CA LEU A 44 2.54 2.88 5.31
C LEU A 44 3.95 3.47 5.17
N GLY A 45 4.83 2.89 4.36
CA GLY A 45 6.20 3.38 4.17
C GLY A 45 7.24 2.52 4.89
N GLU A 46 8.46 3.03 4.95
CA GLU A 46 9.63 2.26 5.40
C GLU A 46 9.61 2.01 6.92
N ALA A 47 10.10 0.85 7.33
CA ALA A 47 10.24 0.51 8.74
C ALA A 47 11.16 1.52 9.44
N GLY A 48 10.78 1.95 10.65
CA GLY A 48 11.54 2.96 11.41
C GLY A 48 11.38 4.40 10.95
N ARG A 49 10.74 4.67 9.81
CA ARG A 49 10.49 6.04 9.32
C ARG A 49 9.15 6.58 9.80
N ALA A 50 9.02 6.79 11.10
CA ALA A 50 7.77 7.20 11.74
C ALA A 50 7.15 8.47 11.13
N GLU A 51 7.96 9.48 10.78
CA GLU A 51 7.44 10.70 10.14
C GLU A 51 6.83 10.44 8.76
N GLN A 52 7.48 9.61 7.94
CA GLN A 52 6.93 9.20 6.66
C GLN A 52 5.61 8.44 6.85
N GLN A 53 5.58 7.51 7.82
CA GLN A 53 4.40 6.72 8.14
C GLN A 53 3.23 7.59 8.61
N ARG A 54 3.50 8.61 9.44
CA ARG A 54 2.50 9.57 9.90
C ARG A 54 1.91 10.38 8.76
N VAL A 55 2.73 10.85 7.82
CA VAL A 55 2.25 11.57 6.63
C VAL A 55 1.32 10.67 5.81
N ILE A 56 1.75 9.44 5.50
CA ILE A 56 0.96 8.49 4.71
C ILE A 56 -0.35 8.12 5.41
N LEU A 57 -0.29 7.84 6.71
CA LEU A 57 -1.46 7.52 7.51
C LEU A 57 -2.42 8.71 7.61
N GLY A 58 -1.90 9.92 7.78
CA GLY A 58 -2.71 11.14 7.82
C GLY A 58 -3.45 11.39 6.53
N ASP A 59 -2.77 11.23 5.38
CA ASP A 59 -3.42 11.36 4.07
C ASP A 59 -4.47 10.27 3.84
N LEU A 60 -4.19 9.03 4.26
CA LEU A 60 -5.16 7.94 4.22
C LEU A 60 -6.40 8.23 5.07
N LEU A 61 -6.23 8.73 6.30
CA LEU A 61 -7.33 9.04 7.22
C LEU A 61 -8.13 10.30 6.85
N ARG A 62 -7.60 11.15 5.96
CA ARG A 62 -8.34 12.29 5.40
C ARG A 62 -9.32 11.87 4.30
N LEU A 63 -9.01 10.81 3.56
CA LEU A 63 -9.81 10.39 2.41
C LEU A 63 -11.29 10.11 2.71
N PRO A 64 -11.70 9.51 3.85
CA PRO A 64 -13.12 9.30 4.14
C PRO A 64 -13.97 10.57 4.15
N TRP A 65 -13.35 11.72 4.40
CA TRP A 65 -14.01 13.04 4.42
C TRP A 65 -14.16 13.66 3.02
N VAL A 66 -13.39 13.16 2.05
CA VAL A 66 -13.33 13.69 0.68
C VAL A 66 -14.03 12.75 -0.30
N ILE A 67 -13.97 11.43 -0.06
CA ILE A 67 -14.63 10.41 -0.87
C ILE A 67 -16.11 10.37 -0.51
N THR A 68 -16.93 10.94 -1.39
CA THR A 68 -18.40 10.97 -1.27
C THR A 68 -19.09 9.86 -2.06
N GLU A 69 -18.44 9.33 -3.09
CA GLU A 69 -18.99 8.26 -3.93
C GLU A 69 -18.59 6.87 -3.41
N PRO A 70 -19.53 5.93 -3.28
CA PRO A 70 -19.24 4.56 -2.91
C PRO A 70 -18.43 3.84 -4.00
N GLU A 71 -17.75 2.76 -3.61
CA GLU A 71 -16.88 1.94 -4.47
C GLU A 71 -15.70 2.72 -5.09
N SER A 72 -15.38 3.88 -4.51
CA SER A 72 -14.28 4.72 -4.94
C SER A 72 -12.91 4.18 -4.53
N ILE A 73 -11.98 4.19 -5.49
CA ILE A 73 -10.57 3.85 -5.27
C ILE A 73 -9.70 5.04 -5.66
N VAL A 74 -9.16 5.76 -4.68
CA VAL A 74 -8.28 6.93 -4.90
C VAL A 74 -6.82 6.50 -4.82
N THR A 75 -5.97 7.01 -5.71
CA THR A 75 -4.53 6.70 -5.65
C THR A 75 -3.77 7.75 -4.86
N LEU A 76 -3.08 7.34 -3.79
CA LEU A 76 -2.24 8.25 -3.02
C LEU A 76 -0.92 8.58 -3.77
N PRO A 77 -0.37 9.80 -3.58
CA PRO A 77 0.79 10.26 -4.34
C PRO A 77 2.12 9.67 -3.85
N HIS A 78 2.15 8.96 -2.74
CA HIS A 78 3.38 8.41 -2.18
C HIS A 78 4.04 7.37 -3.12
N ARG A 79 5.37 7.34 -3.10
CA ARG A 79 6.19 6.38 -3.84
C ARG A 79 7.24 5.82 -2.92
N TRP A 80 7.59 4.56 -3.16
CA TRP A 80 8.72 3.94 -2.50
C TRP A 80 10.03 4.54 -3.03
N ARG A 81 10.78 5.23 -2.18
CA ARG A 81 12.16 5.63 -2.49
C ARG A 81 13.07 4.47 -2.10
N ARG A 82 13.59 3.74 -3.10
CA ARG A 82 14.60 2.70 -2.84
C ARG A 82 15.91 3.39 -2.46
N GLU A 83 16.43 3.13 -1.27
CA GLU A 83 17.86 2.98 -1.13
C GLU A 83 18.23 1.60 -1.70
N ALA A 84 19.33 1.50 -2.45
CA ALA A 84 19.77 0.23 -3.01
C ALA A 84 19.95 -0.75 -1.84
N ARG A 85 19.16 -1.84 -1.80
CA ARG A 85 19.37 -2.89 -0.81
C ARG A 85 20.79 -3.43 -1.04
N PRO A 86 21.70 -3.36 -0.06
CA PRO A 86 22.97 -4.05 -0.21
C PRO A 86 22.68 -5.52 -0.47
N SER A 87 23.28 -6.09 -1.51
CA SER A 87 23.16 -7.52 -1.78
C SER A 87 23.66 -8.27 -0.55
N VAL A 88 22.75 -8.97 0.12
CA VAL A 88 23.11 -9.90 1.19
C VAL A 88 23.73 -11.10 0.49
N ARG A 89 25.05 -11.23 0.56
CA ARG A 89 25.74 -12.46 0.16
C ARG A 89 25.44 -13.52 1.21
N LEU A 90 24.84 -14.62 0.81
CA LEU A 90 24.66 -15.76 1.69
C LEU A 90 26.02 -16.47 1.88
N PRO A 91 26.33 -17.00 3.07
CA PRO A 91 27.55 -17.78 3.27
C PRO A 91 27.58 -18.96 2.28
N GLY A 92 28.53 -18.96 1.34
CA GLY A 92 28.69 -19.99 0.30
C GLY A 92 28.53 -19.50 -1.15
N GLU A 93 28.07 -18.27 -1.39
CA GLU A 93 27.98 -17.71 -2.73
C GLU A 93 29.37 -17.26 -3.22
N THR A 94 30.04 -18.13 -3.98
CA THR A 94 31.29 -17.77 -4.68
C THR A 94 30.91 -16.94 -5.91
N GLY A 95 31.33 -15.68 -5.94
CA GLY A 95 31.00 -14.74 -7.02
C GLY A 95 31.62 -15.17 -8.34
N GLY A 96 30.78 -15.65 -9.27
CA GLY A 96 31.11 -15.71 -10.67
C GLY A 96 30.68 -14.42 -11.36
N GLU A 97 31.63 -13.64 -11.86
CA GLU A 97 31.35 -12.67 -12.91
C GLU A 97 30.75 -13.42 -14.12
N VAL A 98 29.46 -13.25 -14.37
CA VAL A 98 28.89 -13.53 -15.68
C VAL A 98 29.00 -12.25 -16.48
N THR A 99 30.08 -12.14 -17.23
CA THR A 99 30.22 -11.20 -18.34
C THR A 99 29.14 -11.57 -19.35
N ALA A 100 28.07 -10.78 -19.42
CA ALA A 100 27.08 -10.91 -20.49
C ALA A 100 27.69 -10.38 -21.79
N ALA A 101 28.32 -11.27 -22.55
CA ALA A 101 28.46 -11.11 -23.98
C ALA A 101 27.15 -11.58 -24.63
N LEU A 102 26.44 -10.63 -25.26
CA LEU A 102 25.91 -10.65 -26.63
C LEU A 102 25.03 -9.40 -26.83
#